data_AF-Q02AX5-F1
#
_entry.id   AF-Q02AX5-F1
#
_cell.length_a   1.000
_cell.length_b   1.000
_cell.length_c   1.000
_cell.angle_alpha   90.00
_cell.angle_beta   90.00
_cell.angle_gamma   90.00
#
_symmetry.space_group_name_H-M   'P 1'
#
loop_
_entity.id
_entity.type
_entity.pdbx_description
1 polymer ?
#
loop_
_entity_poly.entity_id
_entity_poly.type
_entity_poly.pdbx_seq_one_letter_code
_entity_poly.pdbx_strand_id
1 'polypeptide(L)'
;MNCAELEILICDYVDGTLSATQKAVVESHLKDCPACAELARDSAEAVAFMERAADVEPPPELITRILFQAPRVKEEVAGKERGWLGRLFAPVLQPRFVMGAAMTVLSFSMLTRFVPVRQLKPSDLRPSEVWASLDDRSHRAWARTVKYYENLKVVYQIQTLLRDWQQQSEDSKPAESAQPKPDDRKLPVKAPPAPDGRPNPIPSGGSR
;
A
#
# COMPACT_ATOMS: atom_id res chain seq x y z
N MET A 1 -7.34 -30.08 -6.30
CA MET A 1 -8.41 -29.23 -5.76
C MET A 1 -8.60 -29.55 -4.30
N ASN A 2 -8.92 -28.55 -3.49
CA ASN A 2 -9.28 -28.72 -2.07
C ASN A 2 -10.83 -28.79 -1.89
N CYS A 3 -11.30 -29.13 -0.69
CA CYS A 3 -12.74 -29.28 -0.44
C CYS A 3 -13.52 -27.97 -0.65
N ALA A 4 -12.95 -26.82 -0.29
CA ALA A 4 -13.61 -25.52 -0.45
C ALA A 4 -13.81 -25.14 -1.93
N GLU A 5 -12.83 -25.44 -2.78
CA GLU A 5 -12.95 -25.28 -4.24
C GLU A 5 -14.05 -26.18 -4.82
N LEU A 6 -14.22 -27.40 -4.28
CA LEU A 6 -15.30 -28.29 -4.70
C LEU A 6 -16.67 -27.76 -4.28
N GLU A 7 -16.81 -27.26 -3.05
CA GLU A 7 -18.07 -26.70 -2.55
C GLU A 7 -18.57 -25.53 -3.41
N ILE A 8 -17.66 -24.75 -4.00
CA ILE A 8 -18.02 -23.67 -4.93
C ILE A 8 -18.56 -24.24 -6.25
N LEU A 9 -18.03 -25.38 -6.71
CA LEU A 9 -18.36 -26.00 -8.00
C LEU A 9 -19.47 -27.06 -7.91
N ILE A 10 -19.99 -27.35 -6.72
CA ILE A 10 -20.90 -28.48 -6.51
C ILE A 10 -22.24 -28.31 -7.24
N CYS A 11 -22.79 -27.09 -7.27
CA CYS A 11 -24.02 -26.81 -8.00
C CYS A 11 -23.81 -27.00 -9.51
N ASP A 12 -22.77 -26.38 -10.07
CA ASP A 12 -22.43 -26.52 -11.49
C ASP A 12 -22.13 -27.99 -11.88
N TYR A 13 -21.55 -28.77 -10.95
CA TYR A 13 -21.30 -30.20 -11.14
C TYR A 13 -22.60 -31.00 -11.20
N VAL A 14 -23.53 -30.76 -10.27
CA VAL A 14 -24.84 -31.44 -10.21
C VAL A 14 -25.72 -31.04 -11.39
N ASP A 15 -25.71 -29.76 -11.78
CA ASP A 15 -26.43 -29.22 -12.94
C ASP A 15 -25.79 -29.64 -14.28
N GLY A 16 -24.58 -30.21 -14.25
CA GLY A 16 -23.87 -30.68 -15.44
C GLY A 16 -23.34 -29.54 -16.34
N THR A 17 -23.18 -28.33 -15.82
CA THR A 17 -22.75 -27.14 -16.56
C THR A 17 -21.23 -26.98 -16.61
N LEU A 18 -20.48 -27.76 -15.81
CA LEU A 18 -19.02 -27.74 -15.81
C LEU A 18 -18.39 -28.17 -17.15
N SER A 19 -17.29 -27.54 -17.51
CA SER A 19 -16.45 -27.98 -18.62
C SER A 19 -15.86 -29.38 -18.35
N ALA A 20 -15.56 -30.13 -19.41
CA ALA A 20 -15.03 -31.49 -19.29
C ALA A 20 -13.73 -31.58 -18.45
N THR A 21 -12.88 -30.56 -18.52
CA THR A 21 -11.64 -30.49 -17.73
C THR A 21 -11.93 -30.27 -16.25
N GLN A 22 -12.83 -29.35 -15.91
CA GLN A 22 -13.24 -29.11 -14.52
C GLN A 22 -13.95 -30.32 -13.93
N LYS A 23 -14.84 -30.96 -14.70
CA LYS A 23 -15.53 -32.18 -14.29
C LYS A 23 -14.55 -33.30 -13.92
N ALA A 24 -13.50 -33.52 -14.73
CA ALA A 24 -12.49 -34.53 -14.43
C ALA A 24 -11.70 -34.24 -13.14
N VAL A 25 -11.44 -32.96 -12.84
CA VAL A 25 -10.80 -32.55 -11.58
C VAL A 25 -11.75 -32.77 -10.39
N VAL A 26 -13.04 -32.50 -10.55
CA VAL A 26 -14.09 -32.80 -9.56
C VAL A 26 -14.17 -34.29 -9.27
N GLU A 27 -14.29 -35.11 -10.31
CA GLU A 27 -14.38 -36.55 -10.18
C GLU A 27 -13.12 -37.20 -9.59
N SER A 28 -11.92 -36.63 -9.80
CA SER A 28 -10.72 -37.14 -9.14
C SER A 28 -10.77 -36.89 -7.63
N HIS A 29 -11.16 -35.69 -7.20
CA HIS A 29 -11.28 -35.39 -5.77
C HIS A 29 -12.41 -36.17 -5.10
N LEU A 30 -13.54 -36.40 -5.77
CA LEU A 30 -14.63 -37.22 -5.23
C LEU A 30 -14.22 -38.68 -5.00
N LYS A 31 -13.22 -39.19 -5.74
CA LYS A 31 -12.65 -40.54 -5.48
C LYS A 31 -11.75 -40.56 -4.25
N ASP A 32 -11.06 -39.45 -3.99
CA ASP A 32 -10.08 -39.34 -2.92
C ASP A 32 -10.69 -38.88 -1.57
N CYS A 33 -11.81 -38.13 -1.61
CA CYS A 33 -12.46 -37.53 -0.45
C CYS A 33 -13.91 -38.04 -0.27
N PRO A 34 -14.18 -38.92 0.73
CA PRO A 34 -15.52 -39.48 0.92
C PRO A 34 -16.55 -38.44 1.38
N ALA A 35 -16.15 -37.43 2.16
CA ALA A 35 -17.07 -36.38 2.62
C ALA A 35 -17.63 -35.55 1.45
N CYS A 36 -16.78 -35.20 0.48
CA CYS A 36 -17.22 -34.51 -0.73
C CYS A 36 -18.05 -35.42 -1.64
N ALA A 37 -17.78 -36.74 -1.65
CA ALA A 37 -18.59 -37.71 -2.38
C ALA A 37 -20.01 -37.85 -1.82
N GLU A 38 -20.17 -37.83 -0.49
CA GLU A 38 -21.48 -37.79 0.16
C GLU A 38 -22.22 -36.49 -0.16
N LEU A 39 -21.54 -35.34 -0.02
CA LEU A 39 -22.14 -34.03 -0.35
C LEU A 39 -22.65 -33.97 -1.81
N ALA A 40 -21.89 -34.52 -2.76
CA ALA A 40 -22.29 -34.55 -4.16
C ALA A 40 -23.50 -35.45 -4.41
N ARG A 41 -23.60 -36.57 -3.69
CA ARG A 41 -24.76 -37.48 -3.76
C ARG A 41 -26.00 -36.82 -3.17
N ASP A 42 -25.88 -36.24 -1.97
CA ASP A 42 -26.99 -35.56 -1.30
C ASP A 42 -27.53 -34.40 -2.13
N SER A 43 -26.63 -33.62 -2.74
CA SER A 43 -27.00 -32.51 -3.64
C SER A 43 -27.73 -33.02 -4.89
N ALA A 44 -27.25 -34.10 -5.51
CA ALA A 44 -27.91 -34.71 -6.67
C ALA A 44 -29.29 -35.31 -6.31
N GLU A 45 -29.42 -35.93 -5.14
CA GLU A 45 -30.70 -36.46 -4.65
C GLU A 45 -31.71 -35.33 -4.36
N ALA A 46 -31.25 -34.20 -3.82
CA ALA A 46 -32.08 -33.03 -3.59
C ALA A 46 -32.61 -32.46 -4.92
N VAL A 47 -31.76 -32.35 -5.95
CA VAL A 47 -32.18 -31.91 -7.30
C VAL A 47 -33.18 -32.89 -7.90
N ALA A 48 -32.89 -34.19 -7.87
CA ALA A 48 -33.80 -35.22 -8.37
C ALA A 48 -35.15 -35.24 -7.61
N PHE A 49 -35.17 -34.85 -6.32
CA PHE A 49 -36.41 -34.68 -5.57
C PHE A 49 -37.23 -33.48 -6.06
N MET A 50 -36.57 -32.34 -6.28
CA MET A 50 -37.24 -31.12 -6.77
C MET A 50 -37.82 -31.31 -8.17
N GLU A 51 -37.14 -32.07 -9.04
CA GLU A 51 -37.62 -32.40 -10.39
C GLU A 51 -38.91 -33.23 -10.41
N ARG A 52 -39.31 -33.85 -9.28
CA ARG A 52 -40.60 -34.55 -9.16
C ARG A 52 -41.80 -33.60 -9.01
N ALA A 53 -41.56 -32.31 -8.83
CA ALA A 53 -42.65 -31.34 -8.75
C ALA A 53 -43.48 -31.34 -10.05
N ALA A 54 -44.79 -31.12 -9.92
CA ALA A 54 -45.68 -31.07 -11.07
C ALA A 54 -45.27 -29.92 -12.01
N ASP A 55 -45.20 -30.22 -13.30
CA ASP A 55 -44.94 -29.19 -14.31
C ASP A 55 -46.10 -28.20 -14.34
N VAL A 56 -45.77 -26.91 -14.25
CA VAL A 56 -46.76 -25.82 -14.20
C VAL A 56 -46.76 -25.14 -15.54
N GLU A 57 -47.92 -25.15 -16.21
CA GLU A 57 -48.04 -24.51 -17.51
C GLU A 57 -47.82 -22.98 -17.38
N PRO A 58 -46.82 -22.42 -18.08
CA PRO A 58 -46.50 -21.01 -17.95
C PRO A 58 -47.62 -20.15 -18.56
N PRO A 59 -48.08 -19.07 -17.89
CA PRO A 59 -49.07 -18.17 -18.47
C PRO A 59 -48.63 -17.63 -19.85
N PRO A 60 -49.55 -17.54 -20.83
CA PRO A 60 -49.21 -17.21 -22.22
C PRO A 60 -48.59 -15.82 -22.40
N GLU A 61 -48.82 -14.90 -21.45
CA GLU A 61 -48.21 -13.57 -21.43
C GLU A 61 -46.74 -13.56 -20.98
N LEU A 62 -46.20 -14.66 -20.44
CA LEU A 62 -44.81 -14.68 -19.97
C LEU A 62 -43.82 -14.42 -21.10
N ILE A 63 -44.05 -15.01 -22.28
CA ILE A 63 -43.15 -14.86 -23.42
C ILE A 63 -43.08 -13.40 -23.84
N THR A 64 -44.22 -12.71 -23.92
CA THR A 64 -44.27 -11.28 -24.29
C THR A 64 -43.62 -10.42 -23.21
N ARG A 65 -43.87 -10.69 -21.92
CA ARG A 65 -43.22 -9.97 -20.82
C ARG A 65 -41.71 -10.16 -20.80
N ILE A 66 -41.21 -11.37 -21.01
CA ILE A 66 -39.76 -11.63 -21.05
C ILE A 66 -39.12 -10.89 -22.24
N LEU A 67 -39.73 -10.96 -23.42
CA LEU A 67 -39.20 -10.30 -24.62
C LEU A 67 -39.16 -8.76 -24.51
N PHE A 68 -40.17 -8.14 -23.89
CA PHE A 68 -40.31 -6.69 -23.88
C PHE A 68 -39.93 -6.01 -22.57
N GLN A 69 -39.96 -6.73 -21.44
CA GLN A 69 -39.82 -6.15 -20.09
C GLN A 69 -38.69 -6.76 -19.27
N ALA A 70 -38.13 -7.92 -19.65
CA ALA A 70 -36.98 -8.44 -18.94
C ALA A 70 -35.79 -7.48 -19.13
N PRO A 71 -35.10 -7.08 -18.06
CA PRO A 71 -33.80 -6.43 -18.18
C PRO A 71 -32.94 -7.36 -19.03
N ARG A 72 -32.44 -6.87 -20.17
CA ARG A 72 -31.39 -7.59 -20.89
C ARG A 72 -30.21 -7.68 -19.95
N VAL A 73 -30.08 -8.80 -19.23
CA VAL A 73 -28.82 -9.22 -18.66
C VAL A 73 -27.92 -9.36 -19.86
N LYS A 74 -27.15 -8.31 -20.13
CA LYS A 74 -26.04 -8.40 -21.05
C LYS A 74 -25.13 -9.42 -20.39
N GLU A 75 -25.26 -10.68 -20.79
CA GLU A 75 -24.10 -11.55 -20.77
C GLU A 75 -22.96 -10.72 -21.33
N GLU A 76 -21.89 -10.65 -20.56
CA GLU A 76 -20.67 -9.98 -20.97
C GLU A 76 -19.99 -10.81 -22.05
N VAL A 77 -20.69 -11.05 -23.17
CA VAL A 77 -20.05 -11.25 -24.47
C VAL A 77 -19.55 -9.87 -24.89
N ALA A 78 -18.49 -9.46 -24.20
CA ALA A 78 -17.65 -8.37 -24.59
C ALA A 78 -17.12 -8.67 -26.00
N GLY A 79 -17.65 -7.94 -26.97
CA GLY A 79 -16.93 -7.67 -28.21
C GLY A 79 -17.49 -8.36 -29.44
N LYS A 80 -18.56 -7.78 -30.00
CA LYS A 80 -18.66 -7.76 -31.48
C LYS A 80 -19.24 -6.48 -32.08
N GLU A 81 -19.96 -5.66 -31.32
CA GLU A 81 -20.61 -4.45 -31.88
C GLU A 81 -20.33 -3.13 -31.14
N ARG A 82 -19.22 -3.04 -30.39
CA ARG A 82 -18.62 -1.74 -30.09
C ARG A 82 -17.65 -1.40 -31.21
N GLY A 83 -18.22 -0.94 -32.34
CA GLY A 83 -17.47 -0.49 -33.51
C GLY A 83 -16.29 0.38 -33.09
N TRP A 84 -15.13 0.13 -33.71
CA TRP A 84 -13.78 0.72 -33.53
C TRP A 84 -13.58 1.77 -32.41
N LEU A 85 -14.37 2.84 -32.40
CA LEU A 85 -14.47 3.82 -31.32
C LEU A 85 -14.52 3.18 -29.92
N GLY A 86 -15.36 2.17 -29.71
CA GLY A 86 -15.48 1.50 -28.41
C GLY A 86 -14.22 0.72 -28.02
N ARG A 87 -13.42 0.26 -28.98
CA ARG A 87 -12.15 -0.45 -28.75
C ARG A 87 -10.99 0.52 -28.45
N LEU A 88 -11.03 1.71 -29.05
CA LEU A 88 -10.03 2.76 -28.82
C LEU A 88 -10.21 3.45 -27.45
N PHE A 89 -11.47 3.65 -27.04
CA PHE A 89 -11.80 4.26 -25.75
C PHE A 89 -12.03 3.25 -24.61
N ALA A 90 -12.03 1.94 -24.89
CA ALA A 90 -12.11 0.88 -23.88
C ALA A 90 -11.11 0.99 -22.72
N PRO A 91 -9.81 1.28 -22.93
CA PRO A 91 -8.86 1.39 -21.82
C PRO A 91 -9.08 2.65 -20.97
N VAL A 92 -9.64 3.72 -21.55
CA VAL A 92 -9.90 4.99 -20.85
C VAL A 92 -11.20 4.96 -20.06
N LEU A 93 -12.20 4.20 -20.52
CA LEU A 93 -13.50 4.07 -19.87
C LEU A 93 -13.55 3.03 -18.73
N GLN A 94 -12.42 2.48 -18.30
CA GLN A 94 -12.43 1.64 -17.09
C GLN A 94 -12.71 2.52 -15.86
N PRO A 95 -13.58 2.09 -14.92
CA PRO A 95 -13.99 2.87 -13.75
C PRO A 95 -12.82 3.42 -12.91
N ARG A 96 -11.68 2.72 -12.96
CA ARG A 96 -10.45 3.06 -12.22
C ARG A 96 -9.76 4.32 -12.76
N PHE A 97 -9.78 4.56 -14.06
CA PHE A 97 -9.08 5.70 -14.68
C PHE A 97 -9.91 6.99 -14.67
N VAL A 98 -11.24 6.88 -14.62
CA VAL A 98 -12.16 8.03 -14.55
C VAL A 98 -11.90 8.87 -13.31
N MET A 99 -11.66 8.23 -12.16
CA MET A 99 -11.42 8.92 -10.89
C MET A 99 -10.10 9.73 -10.93
N GLY A 100 -9.03 9.14 -11.45
CA GLY A 100 -7.74 9.82 -11.64
C GLY A 100 -7.80 10.96 -12.67
N ALA A 101 -8.48 10.73 -13.80
CA ALA A 101 -8.67 11.76 -14.83
C ALA A 101 -9.51 12.94 -14.32
N ALA A 102 -10.53 12.68 -13.51
CA ALA A 102 -11.30 13.74 -12.86
C ALA A 102 -10.41 14.58 -11.93
N MET A 103 -9.52 13.95 -11.16
CA MET A 103 -8.62 14.66 -10.25
C MET A 103 -7.57 15.51 -10.98
N THR A 104 -6.99 15.02 -12.07
CA THR A 104 -6.02 15.81 -12.85
C THR A 104 -6.68 16.99 -13.53
N VAL A 105 -7.87 16.81 -14.11
CA VAL A 105 -8.64 17.90 -14.74
C VAL A 105 -9.06 18.95 -13.70
N LEU A 106 -9.56 18.53 -12.54
CA LEU A 106 -9.92 19.45 -11.46
C LEU A 106 -8.69 20.20 -10.93
N SER A 107 -7.56 19.52 -10.74
CA SER A 107 -6.32 20.17 -10.31
C SER A 107 -5.84 21.20 -11.33
N PHE A 108 -5.89 20.89 -12.62
CA PHE A 108 -5.48 21.81 -13.68
C PHE A 108 -6.44 23.01 -13.82
N SER A 109 -7.75 22.75 -13.66
CA SER A 109 -8.78 23.79 -13.64
C SER A 109 -8.61 24.74 -12.44
N MET A 110 -8.30 24.20 -11.26
CA MET A 110 -8.06 25.01 -10.07
C MET A 110 -6.78 25.84 -10.22
N LEU A 111 -5.72 25.26 -10.81
CA LEU A 111 -4.46 25.97 -11.05
C LEU A 111 -4.61 27.13 -12.02
N THR A 112 -5.36 26.93 -13.11
CA THR A 112 -5.65 27.99 -14.09
C THR A 112 -6.58 29.07 -13.55
N ARG A 113 -7.43 28.74 -12.56
CA ARG A 113 -8.36 29.69 -11.94
C ARG A 113 -7.74 30.55 -10.83
N PHE A 114 -6.78 30.01 -10.07
CA PHE A 114 -6.17 30.67 -8.92
C PHE A 114 -4.79 31.27 -9.19
N VAL A 115 -4.06 30.76 -10.19
CA VAL A 115 -2.83 31.40 -10.66
C VAL A 115 -3.22 32.25 -11.87
N PRO A 116 -3.14 33.60 -11.81
CA PRO A 116 -3.31 34.40 -13.01
C PRO A 116 -2.19 33.99 -13.96
N VAL A 117 -2.56 33.33 -15.06
CA VAL A 117 -1.63 32.94 -16.13
C VAL A 117 -1.15 34.24 -16.78
N ARG A 118 -0.18 34.90 -16.15
CA ARG A 118 0.61 35.95 -16.79
C ARG A 118 1.21 35.28 -18.01
N GLN A 119 0.99 35.92 -19.17
CA GLN A 119 1.54 35.55 -20.48
C GLN A 119 2.88 34.83 -20.33
N LEU A 120 2.85 33.49 -20.28
CA LEU A 120 4.02 32.67 -20.12
C LEU A 120 4.77 32.81 -21.43
N LYS A 121 5.73 33.74 -21.49
CA LYS A 121 6.62 33.81 -22.64
C LYS A 121 7.45 32.52 -22.62
N PRO A 122 7.70 31.89 -23.77
CA PRO A 122 8.56 30.70 -23.85
C PRO A 122 9.99 30.95 -23.34
N SER A 123 10.38 32.22 -23.13
CA SER A 123 11.61 32.62 -22.44
C SER A 123 11.59 32.41 -20.92
N ASP A 124 10.42 32.41 -20.27
CA ASP A 124 10.30 32.27 -18.80
C ASP A 124 10.36 30.80 -18.34
N LEU A 125 10.35 29.86 -19.29
CA LEU A 125 10.60 28.42 -19.05
C LEU A 125 12.09 28.09 -19.05
N ARG A 126 12.98 29.10 -19.06
CA ARG A 126 14.42 28.86 -18.92
C ARG A 126 14.73 28.46 -17.47
N PRO A 127 15.27 27.25 -17.24
CA PRO A 127 15.47 26.72 -15.89
C PRO A 127 16.32 27.65 -15.02
N SER A 128 17.29 28.37 -15.59
CA SER A 128 18.17 29.29 -14.85
C SER A 128 17.45 30.49 -14.20
N GLU A 129 16.41 31.03 -14.83
CA GLU A 129 15.66 32.18 -14.28
C GLU A 129 14.65 31.74 -13.20
N VAL A 130 14.11 30.53 -13.34
CA VAL A 130 13.29 29.89 -12.31
C VAL A 130 14.14 29.64 -11.07
N TRP A 131 15.37 29.13 -11.21
CA TRP A 131 16.29 28.95 -10.09
C TRP A 131 16.66 30.27 -9.41
N ALA A 132 16.98 31.33 -10.18
CA ALA A 132 17.34 32.63 -9.61
C ALA A 132 16.18 33.30 -8.85
N SER A 133 14.95 33.22 -9.38
CA SER A 133 13.77 33.79 -8.72
C SER A 133 13.31 32.97 -7.49
N LEU A 134 13.59 31.67 -7.47
CA LEU A 134 13.35 30.79 -6.33
C LEU A 134 14.40 31.01 -5.22
N ASP A 135 15.65 31.21 -5.58
CA ASP A 135 16.77 31.46 -4.67
C ASP A 135 16.56 32.76 -3.88
N ASP A 136 16.21 33.84 -4.58
CA ASP A 136 15.95 35.15 -3.96
C ASP A 136 14.72 35.12 -3.01
N ARG A 137 13.72 34.29 -3.31
CA ARG A 137 12.58 34.04 -2.40
C ARG A 137 12.98 33.24 -1.17
N SER A 138 13.86 32.26 -1.36
CA SER A 138 14.36 31.37 -0.30
C SER A 138 15.18 32.15 0.72
N HIS A 139 16.07 33.02 0.25
CA HIS A 139 16.87 33.89 1.11
C HIS A 139 16.02 34.86 1.94
N ARG A 140 14.96 35.43 1.36
CA ARG A 140 14.06 36.34 2.09
C ARG A 140 13.17 35.62 3.11
N ALA A 141 12.78 34.38 2.84
CA ALA A 141 12.02 33.57 3.78
C ALA A 141 12.91 33.11 4.95
N TRP A 142 14.13 32.65 4.66
CA TRP A 142 15.13 32.24 5.65
C TRP A 142 15.48 33.38 6.62
N ALA A 143 15.71 34.59 6.09
CA ALA A 143 15.99 35.76 6.91
C ALA A 143 14.84 36.12 7.87
N ARG A 144 13.58 35.82 7.49
CA ARG A 144 12.40 36.01 8.35
C ARG A 144 12.31 34.95 9.46
N THR A 145 12.63 33.69 9.14
CA THR A 145 12.60 32.58 10.09
C THR A 145 13.70 32.68 11.13
N VAL A 146 14.93 33.05 10.74
CA VAL A 146 16.07 33.22 11.65
C VAL A 146 15.77 34.32 12.68
N LYS A 147 15.24 35.46 12.23
CA LYS A 147 14.85 36.57 13.14
C LYS A 147 13.75 36.19 14.12
N TYR A 148 12.88 35.23 13.77
CA TYR A 148 11.85 34.73 14.68
C TYR A 148 12.47 33.89 15.81
N TYR A 149 13.48 33.07 15.50
CA TYR A 149 14.18 32.23 16.48
C TYR A 149 15.11 33.03 17.40
N GLU A 150 15.85 34.01 16.88
CA GLU A 150 16.75 34.84 17.71
C GLU A 150 16.01 35.69 18.74
N ASN A 151 14.76 36.08 18.46
CA ASN A 151 13.92 36.85 19.38
C ASN A 151 13.18 35.98 20.41
N LEU A 152 13.16 34.65 20.20
CA LEU A 152 12.51 33.73 21.11
C LEU A 152 13.43 33.46 22.31
N LYS A 153 13.02 34.03 23.45
CA LYS A 153 13.50 33.88 24.84
C LYS A 153 13.49 32.41 25.37
N VAL A 154 13.55 31.44 24.48
CA VAL A 154 13.46 29.99 24.70
C VAL A 154 14.66 29.48 25.49
N VAL A 155 15.84 30.06 25.30
CA VAL A 155 17.05 29.65 26.04
C VAL A 155 16.90 29.90 27.55
N TYR A 156 16.25 31.00 27.95
CA TYR A 156 15.98 31.28 29.37
C TYR A 156 14.99 30.28 29.96
N GLN A 157 13.93 29.92 29.21
CA GLN A 157 12.91 28.98 29.68
C GLN A 157 13.47 27.57 29.86
N ILE A 158 14.40 27.14 28.99
CA ILE A 158 15.07 25.84 29.11
C ILE A 158 15.98 25.81 30.36
N GLN A 159 16.74 26.88 30.63
CA GLN A 159 17.60 26.93 31.83
C GLN A 159 16.81 26.90 33.13
N THR A 160 15.63 27.55 33.18
CA THR A 160 14.77 27.50 34.36
C THR A 160 14.15 26.11 34.55
N LEU A 161 13.72 25.45 33.47
CA LEU A 161 13.14 24.10 33.54
C LEU A 161 14.16 23.06 34.03
N LEU A 162 15.42 23.14 33.60
CA LEU A 162 16.47 22.24 34.11
C LEU A 162 16.78 22.46 35.60
N ARG A 163 16.78 23.71 36.05
CA ARG A 163 17.08 24.04 37.45
C ARG A 163 16.00 23.55 38.39
N ASP A 164 14.74 23.72 38.01
CA ASP A 164 13.59 23.21 38.78
C ASP A 164 13.64 21.68 38.91
N TRP A 165 13.97 20.96 37.83
CA TRP A 165 14.11 19.50 37.88
C TRP A 165 15.27 19.03 38.77
N GLN A 166 16.38 19.75 38.76
CA GLN A 166 17.52 19.42 39.60
C GLN A 166 17.20 19.65 41.09
N GLN A 167 16.51 20.74 41.42
CA GLN A 167 16.02 21.03 42.78
C GLN A 167 15.06 19.93 43.27
N GLN A 168 14.15 19.47 42.42
CA GLN A 168 13.18 18.43 42.74
C GLN A 168 13.83 17.06 43.00
N SER A 169 14.97 16.80 42.35
CA SER A 169 15.79 15.61 42.59
C SER A 169 16.57 15.66 43.91
N GLU A 170 16.88 16.86 44.41
CA GLU A 170 17.53 17.05 45.71
C GLU A 170 16.53 16.97 46.87
N ASP A 171 15.33 17.56 46.71
CA ASP A 171 14.26 17.53 47.73
C ASP A 171 13.61 16.14 47.88
N SER A 172 13.71 15.27 46.87
CA SER A 172 13.14 13.91 46.88
C SER A 172 14.06 12.84 47.51
N LYS A 173 15.12 13.23 48.25
CA LYS A 173 15.95 12.31 49.04
C LYS A 173 15.54 12.28 50.53
N PRO A 174 14.64 11.38 50.97
CA PRO A 174 14.55 11.02 52.38
C PRO A 174 15.62 9.97 52.72
N ALA A 175 16.15 10.06 53.94
CA ALA A 175 17.29 9.36 54.51
C ALA A 175 17.42 7.85 54.19
N GLU A 176 18.48 7.48 53.46
CA GLU A 176 19.06 6.14 53.55
C GLU A 176 20.60 6.22 53.49
N SER A 177 21.17 6.52 54.66
CA SER A 177 22.59 6.33 54.95
C SER A 177 22.81 4.92 55.50
N ALA A 178 23.27 3.99 54.66
CA ALA A 178 24.00 2.80 55.08
C ALA A 178 24.80 2.22 53.90
N GLN A 179 26.12 2.45 53.89
CA GLN A 179 27.04 1.78 52.96
C GLN A 179 27.15 0.28 53.28
N PRO A 180 27.41 -0.55 52.27
CA PRO A 180 28.63 -1.36 52.34
C PRO A 180 29.47 -1.31 51.04
N LYS A 181 30.78 -1.33 51.24
CA LYS A 181 31.87 -1.32 50.24
C LYS A 181 31.99 -2.69 49.54
N PRO A 182 32.16 -2.74 48.21
CA PRO A 182 33.35 -3.34 47.56
C PRO A 182 33.66 -2.65 46.21
N ASP A 183 34.72 -2.86 45.42
CA ASP A 183 36.03 -3.52 45.42
C ASP A 183 36.72 -2.98 44.13
N ASP A 184 38.04 -2.86 44.15
CA ASP A 184 38.88 -2.23 43.12
C ASP A 184 38.95 -3.06 41.83
N ARG A 185 38.35 -2.60 40.72
CA ARG A 185 38.75 -3.01 39.35
C ARG A 185 38.72 -1.83 38.38
N LYS A 186 39.90 -1.27 38.11
CA LYS A 186 40.15 -0.30 37.04
C LYS A 186 40.08 -0.99 35.68
N LEU A 187 39.23 -0.49 34.78
CA LEU A 187 39.26 -0.74 33.34
C LEU A 187 40.14 0.33 32.67
N PRO A 188 41.08 -0.03 31.78
CA PRO A 188 41.97 0.94 31.15
C PRO A 188 41.28 1.68 30.00
N VAL A 189 41.26 3.01 30.10
CA VAL A 189 40.88 3.94 29.01
C VAL A 189 42.06 4.04 28.03
N LYS A 190 41.76 3.85 26.74
CA LYS A 190 42.69 4.01 25.62
C LYS A 190 42.74 5.49 25.22
N ALA A 191 43.94 6.07 25.10
CA ALA A 191 44.19 7.40 24.52
C ALA A 191 45.13 7.28 23.29
N PRO A 192 45.05 8.21 22.31
CA PRO A 192 45.46 7.99 20.92
C PRO A 192 46.96 8.25 20.63
N PRO A 193 47.47 7.84 19.45
CA PRO A 193 48.91 7.86 19.16
C PRO A 193 49.35 9.04 18.27
N ALA A 194 50.59 9.50 18.49
CA ALA A 194 51.46 10.19 17.52
C ALA A 194 52.93 10.15 18.05
N PRO A 195 53.97 10.46 17.26
CA PRO A 195 54.68 9.47 16.44
C PRO A 195 56.21 9.46 16.68
N ASP A 196 56.91 8.72 15.81
CA ASP A 196 58.31 8.87 15.38
C ASP A 196 59.40 7.98 15.99
N GLY A 197 60.22 7.41 15.08
CA GLY A 197 61.64 7.14 15.33
C GLY A 197 62.12 5.71 15.10
N ARG A 198 62.71 5.45 13.92
CA ARG A 198 63.45 4.25 13.43
C ARG A 198 64.69 3.90 14.30
N PRO A 199 65.59 2.93 13.92
CA PRO A 199 65.50 1.80 12.97
C PRO A 199 65.97 0.43 13.54
N ASN A 200 65.63 -0.65 12.82
CA ASN A 200 66.20 -2.00 13.01
C ASN A 200 67.61 -2.16 12.39
N PRO A 201 68.48 -3.01 12.96
CA PRO A 201 69.61 -3.59 12.25
C PRO A 201 69.32 -5.01 11.71
N ILE A 202 70.01 -5.32 10.62
CA ILE A 202 70.05 -6.57 9.85
C ILE A 202 70.91 -7.63 10.59
N PRO A 203 70.75 -8.93 10.31
CA PRO A 203 71.94 -9.76 10.16
C PRO A 203 72.00 -10.54 8.83
N SER A 204 73.22 -10.50 8.27
CA SER A 204 73.86 -11.37 7.26
C SER A 204 73.51 -12.86 7.40
N GLY A 205 73.18 -13.62 6.35
CA GLY A 205 74.09 -14.14 5.30
C GLY A 205 74.82 -15.41 5.79
N GLY A 206 74.92 -16.56 5.13
CA GLY A 206 74.57 -17.08 3.80
C GLY A 206 75.14 -18.51 3.63
N SER A 207 75.05 -19.04 2.41
CA SER A 207 75.59 -20.33 1.89
C SER A 207 74.90 -21.62 2.39
N ARG A 208 74.57 -22.61 1.55
CA ARG A 208 75.25 -23.15 0.38
C ARG A 208 74.23 -23.66 -0.66
#